data_AF-A0A5Q6PIR9-F1
#
_entry.id   AF-A0A5Q6PIR9-F1
#
_cell.length_a   1.000
_cell.length_b   1.000
_cell.length_c   1.000
_cell.angle_alpha   90.00
_cell.angle_beta   90.00
_cell.angle_gamma   90.00
#
_symmetry.space_group_name_H-M   'P 1'
#
loop_
_entity.id
_entity.type
_entity.pdbx_description
1 polymer ?
#
loop_
_entity_poly.entity_id
_entity_poly.type
_entity_poly.pdbx_seq_one_letter_code
_entity_poly.pdbx_strand_id
1 'polypeptide(L)' 'MKLTKAQSNQLNDMVTQTRITRGKNAGERKDALVDINHFDMRSFNKLISEKLVAPSEYNGNEWYATENGYAVWLQTKSAK' A
#
# COMPACT_ATOMS: atom_id res chain seq x y z
N MET A 1 10.63 9.25 5.53
CA MET A 1 9.73 8.85 6.64
C MET A 1 10.10 7.44 7.07
N LYS A 2 10.01 7.10 8.37
CA LYS A 2 10.34 5.75 8.86
C LYS A 2 9.07 5.07 9.37
N LEU A 3 8.59 4.06 8.65
CA LEU A 3 7.45 3.24 9.05
C LEU A 3 7.88 2.23 10.12
N THR A 4 6.96 1.89 11.03
CA THR A 4 7.14 0.73 11.92
C THR A 4 7.10 -0.57 11.12
N LYS A 5 7.49 -1.69 11.75
CA LYS A 5 7.42 -3.02 11.12
C LYS A 5 5.99 -3.38 10.70
N ALA A 6 5.00 -3.12 11.57
CA ALA A 6 3.60 -3.38 11.29
C ALA A 6 3.08 -2.54 10.10
N GLN A 7 3.40 -1.24 10.09
CA GLN A 7 3.03 -0.35 8.98
C GLN A 7 3.71 -0.76 7.66
N SER A 8 4.98 -1.14 7.70
CA SER A 8 5.71 -1.60 6.51
C SER A 8 5.12 -2.89 5.95
N ASN A 9 4.76 -3.85 6.81
CA ASN A 9 4.13 -5.10 6.40
C ASN A 9 2.76 -4.85 5.77
N GLN A 10 1.94 -4.00 6.40
CA GLN A 10 0.62 -3.68 5.90
C GLN A 10 0.68 -2.87 4.59
N LEU A 11 1.61 -1.92 4.47
CA LEU A 11 1.86 -1.22 3.21
C LEU A 11 2.34 -2.20 2.11
N ASN A 12 3.17 -3.18 2.47
CA ASN A 12 3.58 -4.22 1.54
C ASN A 12 2.38 -5.03 1.02
N ASP A 13 1.46 -5.45 1.90
CA ASP A 13 0.25 -6.17 1.51
C ASP A 13 -0.63 -5.32 0.58
N MET A 14 -0.79 -4.02 0.88
CA MET A 14 -1.52 -3.10 0.02
C MET A 14 -0.87 -2.99 -1.36
N VAL A 15 0.44 -2.80 -1.43
CA VAL A 15 1.16 -2.62 -2.70
C VAL A 15 1.16 -3.89 -3.54
N THR A 16 1.38 -5.06 -2.95
CA THR A 16 1.42 -6.32 -3.72
C THR A 16 0.08 -6.66 -4.36
N GLN A 17 -1.02 -6.28 -3.70
CA GLN A 17 -2.38 -6.55 -4.16
C GLN A 17 -2.92 -5.50 -5.11
N THR A 18 -2.63 -4.23 -4.86
CA THR A 18 -3.24 -3.11 -5.60
C THR A 18 -2.33 -2.49 -6.64
N ARG A 19 -1.05 -2.92 -6.71
CA ARG A 19 -0.10 -2.44 -7.71
C ARG A 19 0.68 -3.54 -8.40
N ILE A 20 1.07 -3.26 -9.63
CA ILE A 20 2.07 -4.01 -10.37
C ILE A 20 3.44 -3.69 -9.77
N THR A 21 4.19 -4.71 -9.36
CA THR A 21 5.46 -4.51 -8.63
C THR A 21 6.69 -4.84 -9.46
N ARG A 22 6.53 -5.34 -10.70
CA ARG A 22 7.61 -5.80 -11.57
C ARG A 22 7.27 -5.55 -13.04
N GLY A 23 8.30 -5.48 -13.88
CA GLY A 23 8.16 -5.33 -15.33
C GLY A 23 7.92 -3.89 -15.78
N LYS A 24 7.58 -3.72 -17.06
CA LYS A 24 7.41 -2.40 -17.72
C LYS A 24 6.33 -1.53 -17.08
N ASN A 25 5.32 -2.16 -16.47
CA ASN A 25 4.15 -1.50 -15.88
C ASN A 25 4.26 -1.35 -14.35
N ALA A 26 5.46 -1.49 -13.78
CA ALA A 26 5.66 -1.37 -12.34
C ALA A 26 5.16 0.00 -11.82
N GLY A 27 4.34 -0.02 -10.77
CA GLY A 27 3.70 1.15 -10.19
C GLY A 27 2.26 1.37 -10.65
N GLU A 28 1.82 0.77 -11.76
CA GLU A 28 0.42 0.84 -12.21
C GLU A 28 -0.54 0.15 -11.22
N ARG A 29 -1.78 0.64 -11.15
CA ARG A 29 -2.84 0.08 -10.31
C ARG A 29 -3.37 -1.22 -10.90
N LYS A 30 -3.74 -2.15 -10.04
CA LYS A 30 -4.51 -3.35 -10.38
C LYS A 30 -5.97 -3.11 -10.00
N ASP A 31 -6.89 -3.58 -10.83
CA ASP A 31 -8.29 -3.78 -10.41
C ASP A 31 -8.33 -5.00 -9.50
N ALA A 32 -8.32 -4.81 -8.18
CA ALA A 32 -8.33 -5.91 -7.24
C ALA A 32 -8.98 -5.55 -5.91
N LEU A 33 -9.80 -6.50 -5.43
CA LEU A 33 -10.25 -6.62 -4.04
C LEU A 33 -9.03 -6.86 -3.14
N VAL A 34 -8.98 -6.17 -1.99
CA VAL A 34 -7.83 -6.25 -1.08
C VAL A 34 -8.08 -7.24 0.06
N ASP A 35 -7.28 -8.30 0.10
CA ASP A 35 -7.13 -9.22 1.23
C ASP A 35 -5.89 -8.88 2.07
N ILE A 36 -6.04 -8.03 3.09
CA ILE A 36 -4.92 -7.55 3.91
C ILE A 36 -4.55 -8.59 4.99
N ASN A 37 -3.60 -9.48 4.67
CA ASN A 37 -3.11 -10.52 5.59
C ASN A 37 -2.64 -9.97 6.96
N HIS A 38 -1.97 -8.81 6.98
CA HIS A 38 -1.45 -8.20 8.21
C HIS A 38 -2.28 -6.99 8.66
N PHE A 39 -3.60 -7.06 8.56
CA PHE A 39 -4.46 -5.93 8.91
C PHE A 39 -4.39 -5.58 10.41
N ASP A 40 -3.83 -4.42 10.72
CA ASP A 40 -3.94 -3.75 12.00
C ASP A 40 -4.62 -2.38 11.81
N MET A 41 -5.72 -2.14 12.53
CA MET A 41 -6.52 -0.93 12.34
C MET A 41 -5.73 0.34 12.66
N ARG A 42 -4.84 0.31 13.66
CA ARG A 42 -4.02 1.48 14.01
C ARG A 42 -3.00 1.79 12.91
N SER A 43 -2.32 0.77 12.41
CA SER A 43 -1.38 0.90 11.30
C SER A 43 -2.08 1.34 10.03
N PHE A 44 -3.26 0.79 9.72
CA PHE A 44 -4.06 1.19 8.56
C PHE A 44 -4.45 2.67 8.60
N ASN A 45 -5.03 3.12 9.72
CA ASN A 45 -5.45 4.51 9.91
C ASN A 45 -4.25 5.46 9.78
N LYS A 46 -3.07 5.02 10.23
CA LYS A 46 -1.84 5.80 10.05
C LYS A 46 -1.45 5.91 8.58
N LEU A 47 -1.46 4.81 7.83
CA LEU A 47 -1.17 4.81 6.39
C LEU A 47 -2.16 5.70 5.60
N ILE A 48 -3.43 5.73 6.00
CA ILE A 48 -4.43 6.65 5.43
C ILE A 48 -4.07 8.11 5.77
N SER A 49 -3.78 8.40 7.04
CA SER A 49 -3.43 9.77 7.48
C SER A 49 -2.18 10.31 6.79
N GLU A 50 -1.25 9.42 6.43
CA GLU A 50 -0.01 9.75 5.71
C GLU A 50 -0.18 9.75 4.19
N LYS A 51 -1.41 9.56 3.69
CA LYS A 51 -1.76 9.50 2.27
C LYS A 51 -0.99 8.42 1.51
N LEU A 52 -0.64 7.31 2.19
CA LEU A 52 -0.01 6.13 1.59
C LEU A 52 -1.06 5.13 1.07
N VAL A 53 -2.26 5.18 1.64
CA VAL A 53 -3.42 4.39 1.24
C VAL A 53 -4.61 5.33 1.08
N ALA A 54 -5.44 5.09 0.07
CA ALA A 54 -6.64 5.88 -0.22
C ALA A 54 -7.82 4.96 -0.57
N PRO A 55 -9.07 5.40 -0.32
CA PRO A 55 -10.25 4.64 -0.73
C PRO A 55 -10.34 4.63 -2.26
N SER A 56 -10.83 3.53 -2.83
CA SER A 56 -11.07 3.41 -4.27
C SER A 56 -12.13 4.40 -4.73
N GLU A 57 -11.89 5.00 -5.89
CA GLU A 57 -12.83 5.93 -6.55
C GLU A 57 -14.05 5.19 -7.11
N TYR A 58 -13.91 3.89 -7.36
CA TYR A 58 -14.93 3.05 -7.99
C TYR A 58 -15.75 2.22 -6.99
N ASN A 59 -15.18 1.93 -5.82
CA ASN A 59 -15.84 1.17 -4.76
C ASN A 59 -15.48 1.73 -3.38
N GLY A 60 -16.46 2.32 -2.69
CA GLY A 60 -16.25 2.92 -1.36
C GLY A 60 -15.80 1.94 -0.26
N ASN A 61 -15.86 0.63 -0.51
CA ASN A 61 -15.39 -0.41 0.41
C ASN A 61 -13.98 -0.90 0.09
N GLU A 62 -13.38 -0.48 -1.02
CA GLU A 62 -12.04 -0.88 -1.43
C GLU A 62 -11.02 0.22 -1.16
N TRP A 63 -9.75 -0.19 -1.05
CA TRP A 63 -8.64 0.69 -0.75
C TRP A 63 -7.48 0.36 -1.66
N TYR A 64 -6.60 1.33 -1.93
CA TYR A 64 -5.42 1.10 -2.75
C TYR A 64 -4.20 1.83 -2.21
N ALA A 65 -3.02 1.28 -2.49
CA ALA A 65 -1.77 1.97 -2.21
C ALA A 65 -1.63 3.16 -3.16
N THR A 66 -1.43 4.38 -2.64
CA THR A 66 -1.25 5.58 -3.46
C THR A 66 0.13 5.60 -4.13
N GLU A 67 0.38 6.57 -5.02
CA GLU A 67 1.69 6.70 -5.66
C GLU A 67 2.78 6.98 -4.62
N ASN A 68 2.43 7.79 -3.61
CA ASN A 68 3.27 8.04 -2.44
C ASN A 68 3.50 6.74 -1.64
N GLY A 69 2.44 5.94 -1.42
CA GLY A 69 2.54 4.63 -0.79
C GLY A 69 3.52 3.70 -1.51
N TYR A 70 3.46 3.67 -2.84
CA TYR A 70 4.37 2.89 -3.67
C TYR A 70 5.82 3.37 -3.57
N ALA A 71 6.05 4.68 -3.64
CA ALA A 71 7.38 5.27 -3.52
C ALA A 71 8.02 4.98 -2.15
N VAL A 72 7.25 5.12 -1.07
CA VAL A 72 7.71 4.77 0.29
C VAL A 72 8.02 3.28 0.40
N TRP A 73 7.17 2.41 -0.17
CA TRP A 73 7.43 0.97 -0.18
C TRP A 73 8.74 0.61 -0.90
N LEU A 74 9.04 1.22 -2.05
CA LEU A 74 10.31 1.02 -2.75
C LEU A 74 11.51 1.37 -1.87
N GLN A 75 11.46 2.51 -1.18
CA GLN A 75 12.52 2.94 -0.25
C GLN A 75 12.71 1.94 0.89
N THR A 76 11.62 1.39 1.44
CA THR A 76 11.69 0.37 2.52
C THR A 76 12.23 -0.97 2.04
N LYS A 77 12.07 -1.32 0.76
CA LYS A 77 12.62 -2.55 0.17
C LYS A 77 14.11 -2.43 -0.13
N SER A 78 14.55 -1.29 -0.64
CA SER A 78 15.96 -1.05 -0.98
C SER A 78 16.86 -0.84 0.24
N ALA A 79 16.28 -0.62 1.42
CA ALA A 79 17.01 -0.46 2.68
C ALA A 79 17.35 -1.80 3.39
N LYS A 80 17.16 -2.94 2.71
CA LYS A 80 17.53 -4.28 3.19
C LYS A 80 18.72 -4.84 2.45
#